data_AF-A0A818JVJ5-F1
#
_entry.id   AF-A0A818JVJ5-F1
#
_cell.length_a   1.000
_cell.length_b   1.000
_cell.length_c   1.000
_cell.angle_alpha   90.00
_cell.angle_beta   90.00
_cell.angle_gamma   90.00
#
_symmetry.space_group_name_H-M   'P 1'
#
loop_
_entity.id
_entity.type
_entity.pdbx_description
1 polymer ?
#
loop_
_entity_poly.entity_id
_entity_poly.type
_entity_poly.pdbx_seq_one_letter_code
_entity_poly.pdbx_strand_id
1 'polypeptide(L)'
;MIRGNIRLKGEPGTDNQTRARIHKSLPQPFKLKIVITDNFTKQCSLVVEQLNKPIDLITRESFLKSNQSYINELVAFIYADDCEHDERVFMAMYLNKENELVLKSPGSYFYNFERKALRTMEFNARQNQTPEINLDRMHYQYAGQETKAFAIFDPETYMFYAIRFELSTSTSKTEETVLIPIEKIK
;
A
#
# COMPACT_ATOMS: atom_id res chain seq x y z
N MET A 1 29.13 -39.00 -27.17
CA MET A 1 28.26 -38.10 -26.38
C MET A 1 29.19 -37.20 -25.56
N ILE A 2 29.24 -35.90 -25.85
CA ILE A 2 30.07 -34.97 -25.10
C ILE A 2 29.31 -34.59 -23.81
N ARG A 3 29.91 -34.83 -22.65
CA ARG A 3 29.38 -34.40 -21.35
C ARG A 3 30.30 -33.32 -20.81
N GLY A 4 29.83 -32.08 -20.81
CA GLY A 4 30.48 -30.96 -20.12
C GLY A 4 29.90 -30.80 -18.72
N ASN A 5 30.73 -30.46 -17.74
CA ASN A 5 30.30 -30.13 -16.39
C ASN A 5 30.93 -28.80 -15.99
N ILE A 6 30.11 -27.77 -15.80
CA ILE A 6 30.56 -26.47 -15.30
C ILE A 6 30.41 -26.50 -13.78
N ARG A 7 31.53 -26.53 -13.07
CA ARG A 7 31.57 -26.40 -11.61
C ARG A 7 31.82 -24.94 -11.26
N LEU A 8 30.81 -24.27 -10.70
CA LEU A 8 30.95 -22.93 -10.14
C LEU A 8 31.65 -23.04 -8.78
N LYS A 9 32.74 -22.28 -8.56
CA LYS A 9 33.45 -22.16 -7.26
C LYS A 9 33.36 -20.74 -6.72
N GLY A 10 33.07 -20.65 -5.42
CA GLY A 10 32.90 -19.45 -4.62
C GLY A 10 32.05 -19.82 -3.41
N GLU A 11 32.26 -19.20 -2.24
CA GLU A 11 31.29 -19.38 -1.17
C GLU A 11 29.99 -18.70 -1.60
N PRO A 12 28.84 -19.39 -1.51
CA PRO A 12 27.56 -18.69 -1.53
C PRO A 12 27.63 -17.60 -0.46
N GLY A 13 27.08 -16.41 -0.72
CA GLY A 13 26.55 -15.63 0.42
C GLY A 13 25.73 -16.62 1.26
N THR A 14 25.96 -16.67 2.56
CA THR A 14 25.60 -17.83 3.39
C THR A 14 24.10 -18.12 3.40
N ASP A 15 23.26 -17.19 2.94
CA ASP A 15 21.85 -17.41 2.69
C ASP A 15 21.30 -16.61 1.48
N ASN A 16 20.04 -16.85 1.13
CA ASN A 16 19.37 -16.18 0.02
C ASN A 16 18.77 -14.82 0.41
N GLN A 17 18.73 -14.44 1.70
CA GLN A 17 18.39 -13.08 2.15
C GLN A 17 19.54 -12.10 1.87
N THR A 18 20.77 -12.58 1.99
CA THR A 18 22.01 -11.84 1.70
C THR A 18 22.30 -11.65 0.20
N ARG A 19 21.45 -12.11 -0.75
CA ARG A 19 21.74 -12.11 -2.20
C ARG A 19 20.62 -11.66 -3.17
N ALA A 20 19.45 -11.20 -2.73
CA ALA A 20 18.37 -10.77 -3.63
C ALA A 20 17.95 -9.33 -3.33
N ARG A 21 17.71 -8.53 -4.36
CA ARG A 21 17.58 -7.09 -4.16
C ARG A 21 16.12 -6.63 -4.09
N ILE A 22 15.83 -5.63 -3.26
CA ILE A 22 14.48 -5.22 -2.84
C ILE A 22 14.24 -3.68 -2.77
N HIS A 23 15.18 -2.80 -3.17
CA HIS A 23 15.09 -1.32 -3.11
C HIS A 23 16.16 -0.60 -3.99
N LYS A 24 16.17 0.74 -4.16
CA LYS A 24 17.02 1.49 -5.14
C LYS A 24 18.52 1.58 -4.85
N SER A 25 19.02 0.88 -3.84
CA SER A 25 20.43 0.52 -3.73
C SER A 25 20.88 -0.54 -4.77
N LEU A 26 20.05 -0.91 -5.77
CA LEU A 26 20.14 -2.27 -6.32
C LEU A 26 20.09 -2.38 -7.85
N PRO A 27 21.22 -2.74 -8.50
CA PRO A 27 21.22 -3.77 -9.55
C PRO A 27 22.49 -4.66 -9.53
N GLN A 28 22.49 -5.95 -9.85
CA GLN A 28 21.45 -6.70 -10.47
C GLN A 28 21.38 -8.13 -9.91
N PRO A 29 20.17 -8.72 -9.93
CA PRO A 29 20.03 -10.16 -10.00
C PRO A 29 20.95 -10.77 -11.08
N PHE A 30 21.64 -11.86 -10.71
CA PHE A 30 22.65 -12.52 -11.55
C PHE A 30 22.07 -13.05 -12.86
N LYS A 31 22.73 -12.78 -13.99
CA LYS A 31 22.40 -13.35 -15.31
C LYS A 31 23.63 -14.00 -15.94
N LEU A 32 23.58 -15.30 -16.19
CA LEU A 32 24.65 -16.06 -16.85
C LEU A 32 24.12 -16.64 -18.16
N LYS A 33 24.73 -16.26 -19.28
CA LYS A 33 24.44 -16.82 -20.61
C LYS A 33 25.60 -17.72 -21.04
N ILE A 34 25.35 -19.02 -21.16
CA ILE A 34 26.29 -19.97 -21.74
C ILE A 34 25.94 -20.12 -23.22
N VAL A 35 26.91 -19.89 -24.10
CA VAL A 35 26.76 -20.11 -25.55
C VAL A 35 27.62 -21.32 -25.93
N ILE A 36 27.00 -22.33 -26.53
CA ILE A 36 27.67 -23.52 -27.03
C ILE A 36 27.70 -23.40 -28.56
N THR A 37 28.90 -23.47 -29.13
CA THR A 37 29.11 -23.43 -30.59
C THR A 37 29.62 -24.79 -31.05
N ASP A 38 29.02 -25.36 -32.10
CA ASP A 38 29.48 -26.61 -32.70
C ASP A 38 30.57 -26.38 -33.76
N ASN A 39 31.16 -27.49 -34.24
CA ASN A 39 32.24 -27.44 -35.26
C ASN A 39 31.76 -26.95 -36.64
N PHE A 40 30.44 -26.82 -36.84
CA PHE A 40 29.82 -26.25 -38.05
C PHE A 40 29.31 -24.82 -37.79
N THR A 41 29.80 -24.15 -36.74
CA THR A 41 29.45 -22.79 -36.32
C THR A 41 28.00 -22.58 -35.87
N LYS A 42 27.21 -23.64 -35.67
CA LYS A 42 25.85 -23.51 -35.11
C LYS A 42 25.94 -23.23 -33.62
N GLN A 43 25.11 -22.31 -33.14
CA GLN A 43 25.09 -21.89 -31.74
C GLN A 43 23.79 -22.28 -31.03
N CYS A 44 23.87 -22.65 -29.76
CA CYS A 44 22.74 -22.66 -28.84
C CYS A 44 23.12 -21.93 -27.55
N SER A 45 22.14 -21.39 -26.80
CA SER A 45 22.42 -20.69 -25.56
C SER A 45 21.50 -21.09 -24.41
N LEU A 46 22.08 -21.20 -23.21
CA LEU A 46 21.38 -21.36 -21.94
C LEU A 46 21.50 -20.07 -21.13
N VAL A 47 20.40 -19.53 -20.63
CA VAL A 47 20.37 -18.34 -19.79
C VAL A 47 19.88 -18.74 -18.39
N VAL A 48 20.63 -18.37 -17.36
CA VAL A 48 20.28 -18.54 -15.94
C VAL A 48 20.13 -17.16 -15.33
N GLU A 49 18.97 -16.87 -14.75
CA GLU A 49 18.66 -15.61 -14.09
C GLU A 49 18.27 -15.87 -12.62
N GLN A 50 18.91 -15.16 -11.69
CA GLN A 50 18.38 -14.92 -10.35
C GLN A 50 17.48 -13.67 -10.46
N LEU A 51 16.41 -13.55 -9.69
CA LEU A 51 15.58 -12.33 -9.64
C LEU A 51 15.64 -11.67 -8.26
N ASN A 52 15.24 -10.41 -8.22
CA ASN A 52 15.09 -9.62 -7.00
C ASN A 52 13.94 -10.14 -6.15
N LYS A 53 14.04 -10.02 -4.83
CA LYS A 53 12.94 -10.40 -3.93
C LYS A 53 11.88 -9.29 -3.96
N PRO A 54 10.59 -9.63 -3.89
CA PRO A 54 9.53 -8.62 -3.82
C PRO A 54 9.66 -7.82 -2.52
N ILE A 55 9.40 -6.52 -2.59
CA ILE A 55 9.39 -5.64 -1.42
C ILE A 55 8.23 -6.07 -0.53
N ASP A 56 8.51 -6.38 0.75
CA ASP A 56 7.50 -6.78 1.72
C ASP A 56 6.78 -5.54 2.28
N LEU A 57 6.19 -4.77 1.38
CA LEU A 57 5.31 -3.66 1.71
C LEU A 57 3.90 -4.18 1.80
N ILE A 58 3.14 -3.63 2.75
CA ILE A 58 1.71 -3.89 2.80
C ILE A 58 1.05 -3.42 1.50
N THR A 59 0.29 -4.31 0.88
CA THR A 59 -0.42 -4.06 -0.37
C THR A 59 -1.91 -4.06 -0.10
N ARG A 60 -2.68 -3.53 -1.04
CA ARG A 60 -4.14 -3.65 -1.00
C ARG A 60 -4.57 -5.11 -0.82
N GLU A 61 -3.92 -6.02 -1.55
CA GLU A 61 -4.18 -7.45 -1.55
C GLU A 61 -3.81 -8.08 -0.22
N SER A 62 -2.62 -7.79 0.32
CA SER A 62 -2.20 -8.36 1.61
C SER A 62 -3.01 -7.81 2.78
N PHE A 63 -3.44 -6.54 2.71
CA PHE A 63 -4.37 -5.94 3.65
C PHE A 63 -5.74 -6.62 3.61
N LEU A 64 -6.35 -6.79 2.43
CA LEU A 64 -7.62 -7.49 2.26
C LEU A 64 -7.56 -8.92 2.79
N LYS A 65 -6.52 -9.66 2.43
CA LYS A 65 -6.34 -11.04 2.88
C LYS A 65 -6.26 -11.14 4.40
N SER A 66 -5.54 -10.23 5.04
CA SER A 66 -5.37 -10.20 6.50
C SER A 66 -6.62 -9.73 7.26
N ASN A 67 -7.53 -9.01 6.59
CA ASN A 67 -8.73 -8.44 7.22
C ASN A 67 -10.05 -8.97 6.62
N GLN A 68 -10.01 -10.06 5.86
CA GLN A 68 -11.15 -10.59 5.09
C GLN A 68 -12.39 -10.92 5.96
N SER A 69 -12.18 -11.27 7.23
CA SER A 69 -13.25 -11.57 8.18
C SER A 69 -14.06 -10.33 8.56
N TYR A 70 -13.46 -9.15 8.51
CA TYR A 70 -14.06 -7.89 8.97
C TYR A 70 -14.56 -7.03 7.80
N ILE A 71 -13.91 -7.11 6.64
CA ILE A 71 -14.21 -6.28 5.48
C ILE A 71 -15.33 -6.90 4.66
N ASN A 72 -16.36 -6.12 4.37
CA ASN A 72 -17.36 -6.45 3.35
C ASN A 72 -16.91 -5.92 1.98
N GLU A 73 -16.60 -4.62 1.89
CA GLU A 73 -16.20 -3.94 0.67
C GLU A 73 -15.05 -2.97 0.97
N LEU A 74 -13.89 -3.16 0.32
CA LEU A 74 -12.80 -2.18 0.41
C LEU A 74 -13.05 -1.04 -0.57
N VAL A 75 -13.30 0.15 -0.02
CA VAL A 75 -13.59 1.35 -0.79
C VAL A 75 -12.30 2.00 -1.28
N ALA A 76 -11.32 2.21 -0.39
CA ALA A 76 -10.02 2.75 -0.75
C ALA A 76 -8.88 2.18 0.09
N PHE A 77 -7.69 2.18 -0.51
CA PHE A 77 -6.42 1.86 0.12
C PHE A 77 -5.38 2.84 -0.43
N ILE A 78 -5.04 3.82 0.39
CA ILE A 78 -4.21 4.97 0.02
C ILE A 78 -2.90 4.82 0.75
N TYR A 79 -1.79 5.09 0.08
CA TYR A 79 -0.48 4.88 0.67
C TYR A 79 0.51 5.95 0.22
N ALA A 80 1.53 6.15 1.05
CA ALA A 80 2.74 6.88 0.71
C ALA A 80 3.95 6.03 1.11
N ASP A 81 4.90 5.92 0.20
CA ASP A 81 6.09 5.08 0.38
C ASP A 81 7.24 5.93 0.94
N ASP A 82 7.93 5.43 1.94
CA ASP A 82 9.22 5.94 2.35
C ASP A 82 10.30 5.20 1.56
N CYS A 83 10.77 5.85 0.49
CA CYS A 83 11.81 5.33 -0.39
C CYS A 83 13.23 5.49 0.19
N GLU A 84 13.41 5.91 1.44
CA GLU A 84 14.69 5.81 2.15
C GLU A 84 14.71 4.59 3.05
N HIS A 85 13.57 4.29 3.70
CA HIS A 85 13.45 3.25 4.71
C HIS A 85 12.78 1.96 4.22
N ASP A 86 12.34 1.89 2.96
CA ASP A 86 11.58 0.75 2.44
C ASP A 86 10.30 0.49 3.25
N GLU A 87 9.63 1.56 3.65
CA GLU A 87 8.40 1.50 4.43
C GLU A 87 7.22 2.05 3.65
N ARG A 88 6.02 1.62 4.03
CA ARG A 88 4.78 2.14 3.49
C ARG A 88 3.87 2.55 4.63
N VAL A 89 3.52 3.83 4.65
CA VAL A 89 2.42 4.32 5.46
C VAL A 89 1.14 4.22 4.63
N PHE A 90 0.05 3.74 5.22
CA PHE A 90 -1.21 3.57 4.49
C PHE A 90 -2.41 3.92 5.35
N MET A 91 -3.50 4.29 4.68
CA MET A 91 -4.83 4.38 5.26
C MET A 91 -5.79 3.58 4.40
N ALA A 92 -6.74 2.91 5.05
CA ALA A 92 -7.77 2.15 4.38
C ALA A 92 -9.15 2.66 4.76
N MET A 93 -10.06 2.66 3.78
CA MET A 93 -11.47 2.95 3.95
C MET A 93 -12.28 1.77 3.42
N TYR A 94 -13.16 1.21 4.24
CA TYR A 94 -13.96 0.06 3.86
C TYR A 94 -15.31 0.04 4.55
N LEU A 95 -16.24 -0.72 4.01
CA LEU A 95 -17.46 -1.11 4.69
C LEU A 95 -17.19 -2.40 5.46
N ASN A 96 -17.52 -2.43 6.76
CA ASN A 96 -17.44 -3.65 7.55
C ASN A 96 -18.61 -4.60 7.25
N LYS A 97 -18.67 -5.77 7.90
CA LYS A 97 -19.77 -6.75 7.73
C LYS A 97 -21.15 -6.23 8.13
N GLU A 98 -21.20 -5.17 8.93
CA GLU A 98 -22.44 -4.50 9.34
C GLU A 98 -22.82 -3.34 8.41
N ASN A 99 -22.03 -3.11 7.35
CA ASN A 99 -22.12 -1.98 6.44
C ASN A 99 -21.90 -0.61 7.11
N GLU A 100 -21.08 -0.56 8.15
CA GLU A 100 -20.58 0.70 8.68
C GLU A 100 -19.32 1.11 7.91
N LEU A 101 -19.16 2.42 7.70
CA LEU A 101 -17.94 2.96 7.11
C LEU A 101 -16.82 2.95 8.14
N VAL A 102 -15.69 2.33 7.82
CA VAL A 102 -14.54 2.23 8.70
C VAL A 102 -13.33 2.86 8.05
N LEU A 103 -12.67 3.73 8.80
CA LEU A 103 -11.34 4.23 8.47
C LEU A 103 -10.31 3.54 9.35
N LYS A 104 -9.22 3.10 8.75
CA LYS A 104 -8.12 2.44 9.45
C LYS A 104 -6.81 3.11 9.08
N SER A 105 -6.06 3.54 10.10
CA SER A 105 -4.72 4.08 9.96
C SER A 105 -3.67 3.05 10.42
N PRO A 106 -2.37 3.34 10.27
CA PRO A 106 -1.31 2.53 10.85
C PRO A 106 -1.45 2.46 12.38
N GLY A 107 -0.96 1.37 12.99
CA GLY A 107 -0.92 1.24 14.45
C GLY A 107 -2.20 0.73 15.13
N SER A 108 -3.13 0.15 14.36
CA SER A 108 -4.41 -0.43 14.86
C SER A 108 -5.49 0.57 15.28
N TYR A 109 -5.30 1.85 15.02
CA TYR A 109 -6.40 2.81 15.15
C TYR A 109 -7.40 2.59 14.01
N PHE A 110 -8.63 2.30 14.37
CA PHE A 110 -9.75 2.30 13.45
C PHE A 110 -10.87 3.15 14.03
N TYR A 111 -11.63 3.77 13.15
CA TYR A 111 -12.80 4.55 13.51
C TYR A 111 -13.97 4.10 12.66
N ASN A 112 -15.02 3.64 13.34
CA ASN A 112 -16.28 3.26 12.70
C ASN A 112 -17.22 4.47 12.70
N PHE A 113 -17.74 4.78 11.54
CA PHE A 113 -18.76 5.77 11.31
C PHE A 113 -20.12 5.09 11.22
N GLU A 114 -20.81 5.04 12.36
CA GLU A 114 -22.24 4.75 12.40
C GLU A 114 -23.01 5.88 11.70
N ARG A 115 -24.15 5.56 11.09
CA ARG A 115 -25.01 6.56 10.45
C ARG A 115 -25.45 7.69 11.37
N LYS A 116 -25.64 7.43 12.67
CA LYS A 116 -25.95 8.45 13.66
C LYS A 116 -24.78 9.45 13.82
N ALA A 117 -23.55 8.94 13.89
CA ALA A 117 -22.35 9.76 14.00
C ALA A 117 -22.16 10.64 12.75
N LEU A 118 -22.41 10.09 11.56
CA LEU A 118 -22.37 10.85 10.31
C LEU A 118 -23.39 12.00 10.30
N ARG A 119 -24.64 11.73 10.69
CA ARG A 119 -25.68 12.78 10.78
C ARG A 119 -25.34 13.87 11.79
N THR A 120 -24.75 13.50 12.93
CA THR A 120 -24.26 14.49 13.90
C THR A 120 -23.14 15.35 13.30
N MET A 121 -22.24 14.74 12.52
CA MET A 121 -21.18 15.45 11.84
C MET A 121 -21.71 16.42 10.77
N GLU A 122 -22.66 16.00 9.94
CA GLU A 122 -23.35 16.85 8.95
C GLU A 122 -24.08 18.02 9.62
N PHE A 123 -24.79 17.76 10.72
CA PHE A 123 -25.47 18.81 11.48
C PHE A 123 -24.47 19.85 12.00
N ASN A 124 -23.35 19.40 12.57
CA ASN A 124 -22.31 20.30 13.07
C ASN A 124 -21.63 21.07 11.94
N ALA A 125 -21.33 20.43 10.80
CA ALA A 125 -20.77 21.08 9.62
C ALA A 125 -21.67 22.21 9.12
N ARG A 126 -22.98 21.95 9.07
CA ARG A 126 -24.00 22.95 8.68
C ARG A 126 -24.11 24.11 9.66
N GLN A 127 -24.07 23.83 10.97
CA GLN A 127 -24.12 24.87 12.01
C GLN A 127 -22.89 25.80 11.94
N ASN A 128 -21.71 25.21 11.71
CA ASN A 128 -20.45 25.94 11.67
C ASN A 128 -20.07 26.49 10.29
N GLN A 129 -20.85 26.17 9.25
CA GLN A 129 -20.56 26.52 7.85
C GLN A 129 -19.18 26.06 7.38
N THR A 130 -18.77 24.87 7.82
CA THR A 130 -17.45 24.29 7.49
C THR A 130 -17.62 23.18 6.45
N PRO A 131 -17.10 23.36 5.22
CA PRO A 131 -17.18 22.32 4.18
C PRO A 131 -16.19 21.17 4.41
N GLU A 132 -15.28 21.32 5.37
CA GLU A 132 -14.23 20.36 5.68
C GLU A 132 -14.04 20.28 7.20
N ILE A 133 -13.95 19.05 7.72
CA ILE A 133 -13.72 18.78 9.14
C ILE A 133 -12.54 17.81 9.28
N ASN A 134 -11.53 18.19 10.07
CA ASN A 134 -10.43 17.28 10.41
C ASN A 134 -10.93 16.13 11.28
N LEU A 135 -10.54 14.91 10.93
CA LEU A 135 -10.82 13.71 11.72
C LEU A 135 -9.65 13.46 12.66
N ASP A 136 -9.61 14.16 13.80
CA ASP A 136 -8.47 14.14 14.73
C ASP A 136 -8.07 12.72 15.18
N ARG A 137 -9.04 11.80 15.28
CA ARG A 137 -8.78 10.38 15.62
C ARG A 137 -8.01 9.61 14.55
N MET A 138 -7.95 10.14 13.35
CA MET A 138 -7.20 9.59 12.22
C MET A 138 -5.86 10.29 12.01
N HIS A 139 -5.54 11.29 12.84
CA HIS A 139 -4.23 11.92 12.82
C HIS A 139 -3.21 11.00 13.50
N TYR A 140 -2.21 10.61 12.74
CA TYR A 140 -1.05 9.87 13.22
C TYR A 140 0.20 10.60 12.78
N GLN A 141 1.18 10.73 13.67
CA GLN A 141 2.48 11.27 13.35
C GLN A 141 3.56 10.51 14.12
N TYR A 142 4.51 9.91 13.41
CA TYR A 142 5.62 9.19 14.02
C TYR A 142 6.77 9.06 13.03
N ALA A 143 8.01 9.28 13.49
CA ALA A 143 9.24 9.03 12.73
C ALA A 143 9.24 9.58 11.28
N GLY A 144 8.77 10.81 11.07
CA GLY A 144 8.73 11.43 9.73
C GLY A 144 7.56 10.98 8.85
N GLN A 145 6.70 10.11 9.37
CA GLN A 145 5.43 9.73 8.75
C GLN A 145 4.30 10.55 9.39
N GLU A 146 3.35 11.00 8.57
CA GLU A 146 2.14 11.65 9.02
C GLU A 146 0.95 11.18 8.18
N THR A 147 -0.17 10.85 8.82
CA THR A 147 -1.44 10.59 8.15
C THR A 147 -2.53 11.46 8.75
N LYS A 148 -3.35 12.07 7.90
CA LYS A 148 -4.53 12.87 8.26
C LYS A 148 -5.71 12.45 7.39
N ALA A 149 -6.91 12.64 7.91
CA ALA A 149 -8.13 12.47 7.15
C ALA A 149 -9.09 13.61 7.45
N PHE A 150 -9.81 14.06 6.42
CA PHE A 150 -10.75 15.16 6.48
C PHE A 150 -12.08 14.71 5.91
N ALA A 151 -13.15 14.90 6.67
CA ALA A 151 -14.50 14.70 6.18
C ALA A 151 -14.90 15.89 5.29
N ILE A 152 -15.37 15.61 4.08
CA ILE A 152 -15.74 16.61 3.08
C ILE A 152 -17.26 16.64 2.92
N PHE A 153 -17.80 17.86 2.96
CA PHE A 153 -19.23 18.14 2.89
C PHE A 153 -19.54 18.98 1.65
N ASP A 154 -20.67 18.70 1.03
CA ASP A 154 -21.15 19.49 -0.09
C ASP A 154 -21.43 20.93 0.39
N PRO A 155 -20.87 21.97 -0.25
CA PRO A 155 -20.96 23.34 0.27
C PRO A 155 -22.39 23.91 0.34
N GLU A 156 -23.31 23.37 -0.47
CA GLU A 156 -24.69 23.85 -0.54
C GLU A 156 -25.59 23.12 0.46
N THR A 157 -25.47 21.81 0.52
CA THR A 157 -26.35 20.93 1.30
C THR A 157 -25.75 20.50 2.65
N TYR A 158 -24.43 20.64 2.82
CA TYR A 158 -23.63 20.11 3.94
C TYR A 158 -23.81 18.61 4.14
N MET A 159 -24.14 17.87 3.07
CA MET A 159 -24.17 16.43 3.08
C MET A 159 -22.75 15.89 2.96
N PHE A 160 -22.42 14.93 3.81
CA PHE A 160 -21.11 14.28 3.80
C PHE A 160 -20.98 13.38 2.57
N TYR A 161 -19.98 13.59 1.72
CA TYR A 161 -19.87 12.83 0.45
C TYR A 161 -18.50 12.23 0.17
N ALA A 162 -17.45 12.71 0.83
CA ALA A 162 -16.10 12.21 0.59
C ALA A 162 -15.23 12.32 1.84
N ILE A 163 -14.11 11.59 1.83
CA ILE A 163 -13.00 11.81 2.75
C ILE A 163 -11.76 12.15 1.94
N ARG A 164 -11.07 13.23 2.30
CA ARG A 164 -9.72 13.51 1.84
C ARG A 164 -8.72 12.90 2.79
N PHE A 165 -7.79 12.13 2.26
CA PHE A 165 -6.68 11.56 2.99
C PHE A 165 -5.40 12.28 2.60
N GLU A 166 -4.59 12.61 3.59
CA GLU A 166 -3.26 13.18 3.39
C GLU A 166 -2.26 12.28 4.11
N LEU A 167 -1.39 11.64 3.35
CA LEU A 167 -0.33 10.78 3.85
C LEU A 167 1.00 11.39 3.44
N SER A 168 1.96 11.43 4.34
CA SER A 168 3.31 11.86 4.05
C SER A 168 4.33 10.96 4.75
N THR A 169 5.45 10.78 4.11
CA THR A 169 6.68 10.19 4.62
C THR A 169 7.81 11.20 4.43
N SER A 170 9.03 10.82 4.82
CA SER A 170 10.22 11.66 4.61
C SER A 170 10.52 11.91 3.12
N THR A 171 10.00 11.06 2.22
CA THR A 171 10.36 11.05 0.80
C THR A 171 9.18 11.17 -0.15
N SER A 172 7.94 10.99 0.31
CA SER A 172 6.75 11.13 -0.54
C SER A 172 5.57 11.72 0.21
N LYS A 173 4.63 12.29 -0.56
CA LYS A 173 3.33 12.75 -0.08
C LYS A 173 2.27 12.26 -1.04
N THR A 174 1.18 11.73 -0.51
CA THR A 174 -0.02 11.33 -1.23
C THR A 174 -1.21 12.07 -0.65
N GLU A 175 -2.00 12.68 -1.52
CA GLU A 175 -3.27 13.30 -1.17
C GLU A 175 -4.34 12.76 -2.11
N GLU A 176 -5.41 12.20 -1.54
CA GLU A 176 -6.47 11.57 -2.33
C GLU A 176 -7.83 11.82 -1.69
N THR A 177 -8.80 12.24 -2.50
CA THR A 177 -10.18 12.39 -2.05
C THR A 177 -11.02 11.26 -2.59
N VAL A 178 -11.64 10.52 -1.69
CA VAL A 178 -12.42 9.33 -2.03
C VAL A 178 -13.89 9.57 -1.74
N LEU A 179 -14.72 9.41 -2.78
CA LEU A 179 -16.16 9.45 -2.67
C LEU A 179 -16.68 8.26 -1.85
N ILE A 180 -17.69 8.54 -1.02
CA ILE A 180 -18.23 7.56 -0.09
C ILE A 180 -19.53 6.98 -0.66
N PRO A 181 -19.69 5.65 -0.64
CA PRO A 181 -20.94 5.02 -1.05
C PRO A 181 -22.00 5.15 0.07
N ILE A 182 -22.49 6.37 0.32
CA ILE A 182 -23.42 6.70 1.42
C ILE A 182 -24.64 5.77 1.44
N GLU A 183 -25.15 5.43 0.26
CA GLU A 183 -26.32 4.56 0.09
C GLU A 183 -26.12 3.16 0.68
N LYS A 184 -24.86 2.72 0.80
CA LYS A 184 -24.51 1.41 1.35
C LYS A 184 -24.33 1.45 2.87
N ILE A 185 -24.22 2.62 3.49
CA ILE A 185 -23.95 2.76 4.93
C ILE A 185 -25.25 2.59 5.74
N LYS A 186 -25.23 1.71 6.75
CA LYS A 186 -26.41 1.42 7.60
C LYS A 186 -26.50 2.34 8.82
#